data_AF-A0A7Y6QKW1-F1
#
_entry.id   AF-A0A7Y6QKW1-F1
#
_cell.length_a   1.000
_cell.length_b   1.000
_cell.length_c   1.000
_cell.angle_alpha   90.00
_cell.angle_beta   90.00
_cell.angle_gamma   90.00
#
_symmetry.space_group_name_H-M   'P 1'
#
loop_
_entity.id
_entity.type
_entity.pdbx_description
1 polymer ?
#
loop_
_entity_poly.entity_id
_entity_poly.type
_entity_poly.pdbx_seq_one_letter_code
_entity_poly.pdbx_strand_id
1 'polypeptide(L)'
;MMVENSCSSKRLAACFGLMILFLCISAPSFGKESLLKNGSFEQWSEQNKALDWYQEGESESAKDCETSHSGKCSFHIRGDGKKLFQINQAIKLDVAAGTQVSISGWIKVRDHSEGLASLWLRIDNDERRRESFDNMAKTSPHGTQDWTYFQLTLDTTPRSKTALAGILLSGNGEAWFDDVTVTISSGAEQSKSESTDPALISHPFPFGSKPVFLKPHIKDKRIILLGESSHGVSEFSSAKIQTIKYLHEELGYNVIAFEAPFSECSDVDHQITEKAAADLMKSCLPQIWHTDELIALFEYVRKARSTGSQLHIAGFDVQSRGLSIRAKRTLAQIDLFNNGSLLQKAQSLETGTVGAAEQAFALAGQYENLTKAIAILTKNLGSLAFQEQVKELQAEISSRIAQTYFQSKPSASKERFETRDKGMFNNFSFLADEKYKNNKIIIWAHNAHIAKSWPLPESPKTLGHHIHEKYGENAYMIGLMMGSGEAALNNRAIYSIVPPATYLLEGIMKKNCNSACFIDILSNTQEHAGHLFRREIITRDWGRNDITLTPAKSFDAFIYIDKVSSPMYSNS
;
A
#
# COMPACT_ATOMS: atom_id res chain seq x y z
N MET A 1 4.28 32.69 56.12
CA MET A 1 4.52 32.47 57.57
C MET A 1 4.01 31.07 57.87
N MET A 2 4.92 30.11 58.00
CA MET A 2 4.60 28.73 58.43
C MET A 2 4.21 28.74 59.92
N VAL A 3 3.26 27.90 60.34
CA VAL A 3 3.38 27.03 61.54
C VAL A 3 2.45 25.82 61.33
N GLU A 4 2.98 24.65 61.65
CA GLU A 4 2.42 23.31 61.48
C GLU A 4 1.60 22.79 62.68
N ASN A 5 1.00 21.61 62.46
CA ASN A 5 0.86 20.45 63.37
C ASN A 5 -0.17 20.47 64.53
N SER A 6 -1.13 19.52 64.48
CA SER A 6 -0.91 18.24 65.18
C SER A 6 -1.99 17.18 64.83
N CYS A 7 -1.55 15.94 64.85
CA CYS A 7 -2.27 14.71 64.53
C CYS A 7 -2.60 13.97 65.85
N SER A 8 -3.77 13.36 65.98
CA SER A 8 -3.93 12.18 66.85
C SER A 8 -5.04 11.26 66.35
N SER A 9 -4.80 9.97 66.54
CA SER A 9 -5.35 8.84 65.79
C SER A 9 -6.26 7.94 66.63
N LYS A 10 -7.09 7.13 65.93
CA LYS A 10 -7.70 5.82 66.33
C LYS A 10 -8.93 5.92 67.26
N ARG A 11 -10.07 5.23 67.05
CA ARG A 11 -10.40 3.98 66.33
C ARG A 11 -11.94 3.73 66.34
N LEU A 12 -12.45 3.04 65.30
CA LEU A 12 -13.67 2.19 65.19
C LEU A 12 -15.05 2.86 65.42
N ALA A 13 -16.13 2.61 64.67
CA ALA A 13 -16.54 1.42 63.93
C ALA A 13 -17.47 1.76 62.74
N ALA A 14 -17.64 0.77 61.86
CA ALA A 14 -18.30 0.78 60.56
C ALA A 14 -19.80 1.10 60.56
N CYS A 15 -20.27 1.68 59.44
CA CYS A 15 -21.53 1.27 58.80
C CYS A 15 -21.55 1.70 57.31
N PHE A 16 -21.93 0.75 56.48
CA PHE A 16 -22.02 0.75 55.01
C PHE A 16 -22.98 1.81 54.45
N GLY A 17 -22.67 2.36 53.26
CA GLY A 17 -23.59 3.19 52.49
C GLY A 17 -23.07 3.56 51.09
N LEU A 18 -23.33 2.67 50.13
CA LEU A 18 -23.35 2.81 48.66
C LEU A 18 -22.68 4.04 48.00
N MET A 19 -21.59 3.78 47.27
CA MET A 19 -21.08 4.63 46.21
C MET A 19 -21.40 3.96 44.86
N ILE A 20 -22.45 4.42 44.16
CA ILE A 20 -22.78 3.96 42.81
C ILE A 20 -21.86 4.71 41.83
N LEU A 21 -20.82 4.03 41.36
CA LEU A 21 -20.07 4.40 40.17
C LEU A 21 -20.94 4.09 38.93
N PHE A 22 -21.32 5.11 38.16
CA PHE A 22 -21.84 4.92 36.80
C PHE A 22 -20.67 4.58 35.85
N LEU A 23 -20.31 3.31 35.83
CA LEU A 23 -19.51 2.69 34.76
C LEU A 23 -20.49 2.05 33.77
N CYS A 24 -21.06 2.87 32.87
CA CYS A 24 -21.72 2.35 31.68
C CYS A 24 -20.66 1.97 30.65
N ILE A 25 -20.01 0.82 30.85
CA ILE A 25 -19.42 0.08 29.74
C ILE A 25 -20.61 -0.53 29.01
N SER A 26 -21.01 0.09 27.90
CA SER A 26 -21.93 -0.53 26.96
C SER A 26 -21.20 -1.72 26.32
N ALA A 27 -21.37 -2.91 26.89
CA ALA A 27 -21.18 -4.15 26.16
C ALA A 27 -22.08 -4.10 24.91
N PRO A 28 -21.61 -4.52 23.72
CA PRO A 28 -22.49 -4.66 22.58
C PRO A 28 -23.62 -5.61 22.95
N SER A 29 -24.87 -5.16 22.78
CA SER A 29 -26.05 -5.98 23.00
C SER A 29 -25.96 -7.23 22.12
N PHE A 30 -25.99 -8.41 22.75
CA PHE A 30 -26.23 -9.68 22.06
C PHE A 30 -27.52 -9.58 21.25
N GLY A 31 -27.40 -9.71 19.93
CA GLY A 31 -28.51 -9.42 19.03
C GLY A 31 -28.33 -9.93 17.61
N LYS A 32 -27.67 -11.08 17.41
CA LYS A 32 -27.97 -12.05 16.34
C LYS A 32 -27.73 -13.44 16.92
N GLU A 33 -28.75 -14.29 16.94
CA GLU A 33 -28.65 -15.66 17.45
C GLU A 33 -27.62 -16.44 16.63
N SER A 34 -26.68 -17.11 17.29
CA SER A 34 -25.68 -17.93 16.62
C SER A 34 -26.35 -19.10 15.91
N LEU A 35 -25.93 -19.38 14.69
CA LEU A 35 -26.35 -20.57 13.93
C LEU A 35 -25.61 -21.85 14.38
N LEU A 36 -24.54 -21.70 15.17
CA LEU A 36 -23.90 -22.83 15.83
C LEU A 36 -24.68 -23.24 17.07
N LYS A 37 -24.87 -24.54 17.25
CA LYS A 37 -25.32 -25.11 18.51
C LYS A 37 -24.14 -25.29 19.44
N ASN A 38 -24.32 -25.08 20.74
CA ASN A 38 -23.30 -25.38 21.75
C ASN A 38 -21.91 -24.76 21.43
N GLY A 39 -21.89 -23.52 20.94
CA GLY A 39 -20.67 -22.78 20.65
C GLY A 39 -19.96 -22.21 21.89
N SER A 40 -20.69 -22.09 22.99
CA SER A 40 -20.14 -21.76 24.32
C SER A 40 -19.62 -22.99 25.08
N PHE A 41 -19.64 -24.18 24.46
CA PHE A 41 -19.13 -25.43 25.02
C PHE A 41 -19.61 -25.77 26.44
N GLU A 42 -20.90 -25.57 26.72
CA GLU A 42 -21.50 -25.91 28.01
C GLU A 42 -22.16 -27.31 28.02
N GLN A 43 -22.37 -27.90 26.84
CA GLN A 43 -23.09 -29.16 26.68
C GLN A 43 -22.15 -30.27 26.20
N TRP A 44 -22.10 -31.36 26.95
CA TRP A 44 -21.13 -32.45 26.75
C TRP A 44 -21.81 -33.81 26.90
N SER A 45 -21.35 -34.81 26.14
CA SER A 45 -21.76 -36.21 26.33
C SER A 45 -21.12 -36.81 27.58
N GLU A 46 -21.60 -37.98 28.00
CA GLU A 46 -21.00 -38.75 29.10
C GLU A 46 -19.54 -39.14 28.85
N GLN A 47 -19.10 -39.15 27.59
CA GLN A 47 -17.72 -39.41 27.17
C GLN A 47 -16.93 -38.10 26.93
N ASN A 48 -17.38 -36.97 27.48
CA ASN A 48 -16.75 -35.65 27.38
C ASN A 48 -16.54 -35.15 25.94
N LYS A 49 -17.45 -35.48 25.02
CA LYS A 49 -17.47 -34.90 23.67
C LYS A 49 -18.45 -33.73 23.62
N ALA A 50 -18.07 -32.64 22.95
CA ALA A 50 -18.97 -31.50 22.75
C ALA A 50 -20.17 -31.94 21.91
N LEU A 51 -21.39 -31.74 22.42
CA LEU A 51 -22.61 -32.11 21.70
C LEU A 51 -22.80 -31.22 20.46
N ASP A 52 -23.46 -31.77 19.43
CA ASP A 52 -23.71 -31.14 18.11
C ASP A 52 -22.50 -30.87 17.21
N TRP A 53 -21.27 -31.10 17.69
CA TRP A 53 -20.05 -30.93 16.90
C TRP A 53 -19.60 -32.25 16.25
N TYR A 54 -19.31 -32.22 14.95
CA TYR A 54 -18.64 -33.32 14.26
C TYR A 54 -17.13 -33.24 14.49
N GLN A 55 -16.53 -34.34 14.92
CA GLN A 55 -15.10 -34.42 15.24
C GLN A 55 -14.35 -35.24 14.20
N GLU A 56 -13.21 -34.72 13.76
CA GLU A 56 -12.29 -35.38 12.85
C GLU A 56 -10.85 -35.30 13.39
N GLY A 57 -10.16 -36.44 13.41
CA GLY A 57 -8.81 -36.58 13.95
C GLY A 57 -8.73 -37.31 15.30
N GLU A 58 -7.53 -37.74 15.64
CA GLU A 58 -7.20 -38.45 16.88
C GLU A 58 -6.24 -37.59 17.72
N SER A 59 -6.74 -36.80 18.66
CA SER A 59 -5.91 -36.08 19.64
C SER A 59 -6.55 -36.11 21.03
N GLU A 60 -5.77 -35.76 22.06
CA GLU A 60 -6.27 -35.44 23.39
C GLU A 60 -7.03 -34.09 23.32
N SER A 61 -8.32 -34.17 23.06
CA SER A 61 -9.26 -33.04 23.22
C SER A 61 -10.11 -33.29 24.45
N ALA A 62 -10.36 -32.23 25.22
CA ALA A 62 -11.02 -32.34 26.51
C ALA A 62 -11.96 -31.16 26.76
N LYS A 63 -12.99 -31.45 27.55
CA LYS A 63 -13.74 -30.47 28.31
C LYS A 63 -12.81 -29.88 29.38
N ASP A 64 -12.61 -28.57 29.38
CA ASP A 64 -11.90 -27.86 30.45
C ASP A 64 -12.87 -26.88 31.11
N CYS A 65 -13.07 -27.00 32.42
CA CYS A 65 -13.93 -26.12 33.21
C CYS A 65 -13.18 -25.31 34.28
N GLU A 66 -11.84 -25.37 34.25
CA GLU A 66 -10.98 -24.49 35.05
C GLU A 66 -10.56 -23.26 34.24
N THR A 67 -10.41 -23.43 32.93
CA THR A 67 -10.07 -22.36 31.98
C THR A 67 -11.22 -22.12 31.01
N SER A 68 -12.05 -21.12 31.27
CA SER A 68 -13.10 -20.65 30.35
C SER A 68 -12.99 -19.14 30.12
N HIS A 69 -13.55 -18.67 29.01
CA HIS A 69 -13.70 -17.24 28.73
C HIS A 69 -15.01 -16.74 29.32
N SER A 70 -16.09 -17.47 29.06
CA SER A 70 -17.40 -17.25 29.66
C SER A 70 -18.00 -18.58 30.11
N GLY A 71 -19.15 -18.56 30.78
CA GLY A 71 -19.76 -19.79 31.26
C GLY A 71 -18.88 -20.57 32.26
N LYS A 72 -18.97 -21.89 32.23
CA LYS A 72 -18.25 -22.82 33.11
C LYS A 72 -17.17 -23.59 32.39
N CYS A 73 -17.29 -23.85 31.10
CA CYS A 73 -16.40 -24.76 30.39
C CYS A 73 -16.04 -24.23 28.99
N SER A 74 -14.85 -24.56 28.52
CA SER A 74 -14.37 -24.29 27.16
C SER A 74 -13.92 -25.57 26.47
N PHE A 75 -13.65 -25.48 25.17
CA PHE A 75 -13.11 -26.58 24.40
C PHE A 75 -11.58 -26.52 24.36
N HIS A 76 -10.93 -27.53 24.96
CA HIS A 76 -9.46 -27.62 25.03
C HIS A 76 -8.91 -28.67 24.08
N ILE A 77 -7.82 -28.33 23.40
CA ILE A 77 -7.07 -29.24 22.54
C ILE A 77 -5.59 -29.18 22.90
N ARG A 78 -4.94 -30.33 23.04
CA ARG A 78 -3.49 -30.47 23.14
C ARG A 78 -2.91 -31.06 21.85
N GLY A 79 -1.98 -30.33 21.24
CA GLY A 79 -1.28 -30.73 20.03
C GLY A 79 0.01 -31.49 20.31
N ASP A 80 0.22 -32.59 19.58
CA ASP A 80 1.42 -33.45 19.67
C ASP A 80 2.51 -33.10 18.63
N GLY A 81 2.29 -32.04 17.84
CA GLY A 81 3.17 -31.64 16.73
C GLY A 81 2.99 -32.43 15.43
N LYS A 82 2.16 -33.48 15.41
CA LYS A 82 2.07 -34.42 14.29
C LYS A 82 0.67 -34.52 13.68
N LYS A 83 -0.37 -34.45 14.50
CA LYS A 83 -1.76 -34.64 14.06
C LYS A 83 -2.52 -33.30 14.05
N LEU A 84 -3.38 -33.14 13.04
CA LEU A 84 -4.43 -32.12 13.04
C LEU A 84 -5.62 -32.66 13.84
N PHE A 85 -6.18 -31.80 14.70
CA PHE A 85 -7.47 -32.04 15.30
C PHE A 85 -8.43 -30.92 14.91
N GLN A 86 -9.65 -31.28 14.55
CA GLN A 86 -10.69 -30.30 14.26
C GLN A 86 -12.07 -30.81 14.66
N ILE A 87 -12.93 -29.86 15.02
CA ILE A 87 -14.37 -30.09 15.10
C ILE A 87 -15.10 -29.04 14.25
N ASN A 88 -16.24 -29.41 13.69
CA ASN A 88 -17.06 -28.49 12.89
C ASN A 88 -18.56 -28.78 12.97
N GLN A 89 -19.36 -27.82 12.55
CA GLN A 89 -20.77 -27.99 12.25
C GLN A 89 -21.07 -27.59 10.81
N ALA A 90 -22.01 -28.30 10.20
CA ALA A 90 -22.58 -27.94 8.91
C ALA A 90 -23.85 -27.13 9.11
N ILE A 91 -23.86 -25.92 8.56
CA ILE A 91 -24.95 -24.97 8.64
C ILE A 91 -25.57 -24.85 7.25
N LYS A 92 -26.86 -25.15 7.14
CA LYS A 92 -27.60 -24.97 5.88
C LYS A 92 -27.79 -23.47 5.63
N LEU A 93 -27.41 -23.01 4.45
CA LEU A 93 -27.59 -21.63 4.02
C LEU A 93 -28.82 -21.53 3.12
N ASP A 94 -29.74 -20.64 3.47
CA ASP A 94 -30.84 -20.21 2.61
C ASP A 94 -30.82 -18.68 2.51
N VAL A 95 -29.85 -18.17 1.75
CA VAL A 95 -29.51 -16.74 1.73
C VAL A 95 -29.25 -16.24 0.32
N ALA A 96 -29.52 -14.95 0.09
CA ALA A 96 -29.23 -14.30 -1.18
C ALA A 96 -27.72 -14.19 -1.43
N ALA A 97 -27.33 -13.97 -2.68
CA ALA A 97 -25.95 -13.67 -3.05
C ALA A 97 -25.47 -12.36 -2.39
N GLY A 98 -24.19 -12.31 -1.99
CA GLY A 98 -23.62 -11.18 -1.28
C GLY A 98 -24.03 -11.10 0.19
N THR A 99 -24.56 -12.18 0.75
CA THR A 99 -24.76 -12.33 2.20
C THR A 99 -23.43 -12.75 2.83
N GLN A 100 -23.10 -12.19 3.99
CA GLN A 100 -21.88 -12.51 4.71
C GLN A 100 -22.15 -13.56 5.79
N VAL A 101 -21.40 -14.66 5.73
CA VAL A 101 -21.33 -15.66 6.80
C VAL A 101 -20.06 -15.37 7.60
N SER A 102 -20.20 -15.15 8.90
CA SER A 102 -19.05 -14.91 9.79
C SER A 102 -18.97 -15.96 10.86
N ILE A 103 -17.77 -16.48 11.11
CA ILE A 103 -17.44 -17.24 12.32
C ILE A 103 -16.62 -16.35 13.24
N SER A 104 -16.93 -16.34 14.53
CA SER A 104 -16.12 -15.65 15.53
C SER A 104 -16.06 -16.45 16.83
N GLY A 105 -15.12 -16.09 17.70
CA GLY A 105 -14.93 -16.76 18.98
C GLY A 105 -13.64 -16.33 19.65
N TRP A 106 -13.44 -16.80 20.88
CA TRP A 106 -12.26 -16.52 21.67
C TRP A 106 -11.29 -17.70 21.60
N ILE A 107 -10.00 -17.40 21.44
CA ILE A 107 -8.93 -18.38 21.43
C ILE A 107 -7.90 -17.97 22.48
N LYS A 108 -7.51 -18.92 23.33
CA LYS A 108 -6.35 -18.83 24.22
C LYS A 108 -5.33 -19.87 23.78
N VAL A 109 -4.04 -19.56 23.80
CA VAL A 109 -2.98 -20.53 23.45
C VAL A 109 -1.89 -20.57 24.50
N ARG A 110 -1.29 -21.75 24.69
CA ARG A 110 -0.13 -21.95 25.56
C ARG A 110 0.91 -22.80 24.85
N ASP A 111 2.16 -22.33 24.84
CA ASP A 111 3.33 -23.01 24.28
C ASP A 111 3.14 -23.48 22.82
N HIS A 112 2.33 -22.75 22.05
CA HIS A 112 2.00 -23.07 20.66
C HIS A 112 2.96 -22.37 19.69
N SER A 113 4.08 -22.99 19.37
CA SER A 113 5.12 -22.35 18.54
C SER A 113 4.98 -22.64 17.05
N GLU A 114 4.35 -23.74 16.67
CA GLU A 114 4.23 -24.19 15.28
C GLU A 114 2.82 -24.70 15.00
N GLY A 115 2.34 -24.51 13.77
CA GLY A 115 1.03 -24.97 13.32
C GLY A 115 -0.05 -23.89 13.39
N LEU A 116 -1.29 -24.25 13.70
CA LEU A 116 -2.45 -23.37 13.69
C LEU A 116 -3.36 -23.64 14.88
N ALA A 117 -3.78 -22.60 15.59
CA ALA A 117 -4.86 -22.60 16.57
C ALA A 117 -5.96 -21.66 16.06
N SER A 118 -6.93 -22.18 15.33
CA SER A 118 -7.74 -21.35 14.43
C SER A 118 -9.23 -21.61 14.51
N LEU A 119 -10.02 -20.56 14.28
CA LEU A 119 -11.36 -20.69 13.68
C LEU A 119 -11.20 -20.93 12.18
N TRP A 120 -12.14 -21.65 11.57
CA TRP A 120 -12.17 -21.81 10.13
C TRP A 120 -13.60 -21.82 9.60
N LEU A 121 -13.75 -21.32 8.36
CA LEU A 121 -15.02 -21.24 7.66
C LEU A 121 -14.84 -21.67 6.21
N ARG A 122 -15.79 -22.44 5.70
CA ARG A 122 -15.85 -22.93 4.32
C ARG A 122 -17.27 -22.79 3.80
N ILE A 123 -17.45 -22.26 2.60
CA ILE A 123 -18.75 -22.23 1.92
C ILE A 123 -18.72 -23.19 0.74
N ASP A 124 -19.74 -24.06 0.68
CA ASP A 124 -19.97 -25.02 -0.39
C ASP A 124 -21.26 -24.71 -1.15
N ASN A 125 -21.23 -24.98 -2.46
CA ASN A 125 -22.40 -24.87 -3.34
C ASN A 125 -23.34 -26.09 -3.26
N ASP A 126 -24.40 -26.05 -4.07
CA ASP A 126 -25.40 -27.11 -4.22
C ASP A 126 -24.86 -28.48 -4.66
N GLU A 127 -23.71 -28.50 -5.33
CA GLU A 127 -22.98 -29.72 -5.70
C GLU A 127 -21.97 -30.18 -4.63
N ARG A 128 -21.99 -29.58 -3.43
CA ARG A 128 -20.99 -29.80 -2.35
C ARG A 128 -19.56 -29.45 -2.76
N ARG A 129 -19.38 -28.56 -3.74
CA ARG A 129 -18.05 -28.04 -4.10
C ARG A 129 -17.75 -26.77 -3.32
N ARG A 130 -16.52 -26.69 -2.83
CA ARG A 130 -16.00 -25.54 -2.10
C ARG A 130 -15.89 -24.30 -2.99
N GLU A 131 -16.60 -23.24 -2.61
CA GLU A 131 -16.56 -21.92 -3.25
C GLU A 131 -15.54 -21.01 -2.56
N SER A 132 -15.51 -21.00 -1.23
CA SER A 132 -14.59 -20.17 -0.44
C SER A 132 -14.15 -20.87 0.85
N PHE A 133 -12.98 -20.49 1.38
CA PHE A 133 -12.39 -21.06 2.58
C PHE A 133 -11.36 -20.13 3.21
N ASP A 134 -11.42 -19.99 4.53
CA ASP A 134 -10.41 -19.34 5.36
C ASP A 134 -10.26 -20.12 6.68
N ASN A 135 -9.04 -20.21 7.20
CA ASN A 135 -8.67 -20.94 8.41
C ASN A 135 -7.73 -20.14 9.32
N MET A 136 -7.73 -18.81 9.22
CA MET A 136 -6.85 -17.93 10.00
C MET A 136 -5.35 -18.22 9.83
N ALA A 137 -4.90 -18.80 8.72
CA ALA A 137 -3.48 -19.15 8.57
C ALA A 137 -2.52 -17.97 8.74
N LYS A 138 -2.97 -16.73 8.50
CA LYS A 138 -2.18 -15.50 8.67
C LYS A 138 -2.32 -14.86 10.05
N THR A 139 -3.38 -15.16 10.78
CA THR A 139 -3.78 -14.48 12.02
C THR A 139 -3.85 -15.42 13.22
N SER A 140 -3.52 -16.70 13.05
CA SER A 140 -3.47 -17.68 14.12
C SER A 140 -2.57 -17.18 15.26
N PRO A 141 -3.03 -17.20 16.52
CA PRO A 141 -2.19 -16.85 17.66
C PRO A 141 -1.06 -17.88 17.81
N HIS A 142 0.10 -17.42 18.32
CA HIS A 142 1.29 -18.23 18.58
C HIS A 142 1.94 -17.86 19.93
N GLY A 143 2.73 -18.78 20.48
CA GLY A 143 3.35 -18.66 21.80
C GLY A 143 2.35 -18.94 22.92
N THR A 144 2.40 -18.11 23.96
CA THR A 144 1.48 -18.17 25.10
C THR A 144 0.74 -16.84 25.18
N GLN A 145 -0.57 -16.88 24.90
CA GLN A 145 -1.44 -15.70 24.84
C GLN A 145 -2.73 -15.97 25.59
N ASP A 146 -3.24 -14.95 26.28
CA ASP A 146 -4.55 -15.02 26.93
C ASP A 146 -5.69 -14.93 25.90
N TRP A 147 -6.93 -15.12 26.36
CA TRP A 147 -8.12 -15.08 25.53
C TRP A 147 -8.14 -13.87 24.60
N THR A 148 -8.12 -14.14 23.30
CA THR A 148 -8.14 -13.15 22.24
C THR A 148 -9.29 -13.45 21.29
N TYR A 149 -10.05 -12.42 20.92
CA TYR A 149 -11.19 -12.54 20.03
C TYR A 149 -10.74 -12.58 18.56
N PHE A 150 -11.29 -13.52 17.81
CA PHE A 150 -11.06 -13.66 16.38
C PHE A 150 -12.37 -13.73 15.61
N GLN A 151 -12.35 -13.25 14.37
CA GLN A 151 -13.47 -13.34 13.44
C GLN A 151 -12.97 -13.50 12.01
N LEU A 152 -13.68 -14.34 11.26
CA LEU A 152 -13.54 -14.52 9.81
C LEU A 152 -14.90 -14.30 9.17
N THR A 153 -14.91 -13.74 7.95
CA THR A 153 -16.13 -13.51 7.19
C THR A 153 -15.92 -13.94 5.73
N LEU A 154 -16.86 -14.71 5.19
CA LEU A 154 -16.90 -15.11 3.78
C LEU A 154 -18.21 -14.66 3.15
N ASP A 155 -18.13 -14.17 1.91
CA ASP A 155 -19.30 -13.78 1.11
C ASP A 155 -19.93 -15.01 0.42
N THR A 156 -21.27 -15.03 0.34
CA THR A 156 -22.03 -16.05 -0.41
C THR A 156 -22.23 -15.66 -1.87
N THR A 157 -22.35 -16.67 -2.73
CA THR A 157 -22.83 -16.55 -4.10
C THR A 157 -24.30 -17.01 -4.17
N PRO A 158 -25.02 -16.81 -5.30
CA PRO A 158 -26.37 -17.37 -5.46
C PRO A 158 -26.40 -18.91 -5.36
N ARG A 159 -25.25 -19.57 -5.50
CA ARG A 159 -25.11 -21.04 -5.48
C ARG A 159 -24.75 -21.59 -4.10
N SER A 160 -24.39 -20.75 -3.13
CA SER A 160 -23.99 -21.19 -1.80
C SER A 160 -25.13 -21.88 -1.05
N LYS A 161 -24.88 -23.08 -0.51
CA LYS A 161 -25.89 -23.90 0.17
C LYS A 161 -25.48 -24.38 1.56
N THR A 162 -24.20 -24.51 1.84
CA THR A 162 -23.72 -24.99 3.15
C THR A 162 -22.53 -24.18 3.60
N ALA A 163 -22.53 -23.76 4.86
CA ALA A 163 -21.33 -23.30 5.55
C ALA A 163 -20.82 -24.41 6.48
N LEU A 164 -19.55 -24.76 6.40
CA LEU A 164 -18.86 -25.57 7.39
C LEU A 164 -18.02 -24.63 8.24
N ALA A 165 -18.26 -24.63 9.54
CA ALA A 165 -17.64 -23.73 10.48
C ALA A 165 -17.05 -24.54 11.63
N GLY A 166 -15.80 -24.24 12.00
CA GLY A 166 -15.07 -25.09 12.93
C GLY A 166 -13.95 -24.41 13.68
N ILE A 167 -13.40 -25.16 14.63
CA ILE A 167 -12.16 -24.86 15.33
C ILE A 167 -11.15 -25.96 14.99
N LEU A 168 -9.86 -25.61 14.98
CA LEU A 168 -8.79 -26.57 14.76
C LEU A 168 -7.55 -26.23 15.58
N LEU A 169 -6.81 -27.28 15.94
CA LEU A 169 -5.43 -27.18 16.38
C LEU A 169 -4.56 -28.11 15.52
N SER A 170 -3.44 -27.58 15.01
CA SER A 170 -2.35 -28.35 14.40
C SER A 170 -1.02 -27.90 14.98
N GLY A 171 -0.04 -28.79 15.00
CA GLY A 171 1.27 -28.49 15.58
C GLY A 171 1.32 -28.74 17.08
N ASN A 172 2.24 -28.06 17.78
CA ASN A 172 2.53 -28.31 19.20
C ASN A 172 1.76 -27.37 20.14
N GLY A 173 1.81 -27.62 21.45
CA GLY A 173 1.21 -26.74 22.45
C GLY A 173 -0.28 -27.01 22.67
N GLU A 174 -0.97 -26.03 23.25
CA GLU A 174 -2.35 -26.15 23.69
C GLU A 174 -3.18 -24.94 23.24
N ALA A 175 -4.45 -25.18 22.96
CA ALA A 175 -5.41 -24.13 22.64
C ALA A 175 -6.76 -24.37 23.33
N TRP A 176 -7.36 -23.30 23.81
CA TRP A 176 -8.74 -23.27 24.31
C TRP A 176 -9.59 -22.40 23.40
N PHE A 177 -10.83 -22.83 23.16
CA PHE A 177 -11.80 -22.15 22.32
C PHE A 177 -13.09 -21.98 23.10
N ASP A 178 -13.68 -20.79 23.02
CA ASP A 178 -14.90 -20.48 23.74
C ASP A 178 -15.74 -19.41 23.02
N ASP A 179 -17.03 -19.36 23.34
CA ASP A 179 -18.05 -18.48 22.75
C ASP A 179 -17.99 -18.41 21.22
N VAL A 180 -17.87 -19.57 20.57
CA VAL A 180 -17.76 -19.65 19.12
C VAL A 180 -19.15 -19.46 18.51
N THR A 181 -19.28 -18.46 17.64
CA THR A 181 -20.55 -18.13 16.99
C THR A 181 -20.44 -18.13 15.47
N VAL A 182 -21.54 -18.50 14.80
CA VAL A 182 -21.69 -18.24 13.37
C VAL A 182 -22.91 -17.36 13.17
N THR A 183 -22.72 -16.27 12.44
CA THR A 183 -23.81 -15.35 12.12
C THR A 183 -23.91 -15.14 10.62
N ILE A 184 -25.12 -14.85 10.17
CA ILE A 184 -25.42 -14.46 8.80
C ILE A 184 -25.90 -13.02 8.83
N SER A 185 -25.35 -12.18 7.95
CA SER A 185 -25.82 -10.83 7.73
C SER A 185 -26.04 -10.59 6.25
N SER A 186 -27.24 -10.15 5.87
CA SER A 186 -27.43 -9.54 4.55
C SER A 186 -26.44 -8.40 4.46
N GLY A 187 -25.67 -8.28 3.37
CA GLY A 187 -24.60 -7.27 3.22
C GLY A 187 -25.02 -5.79 3.44
N ALA A 188 -26.29 -5.54 3.74
CA ALA A 188 -26.85 -4.25 4.16
C ALA A 188 -26.96 -4.02 5.69
N GLU A 189 -26.84 -5.04 6.54
CA GLU A 189 -27.20 -4.94 7.98
C GLU A 189 -26.04 -4.93 8.99
N GLN A 190 -24.77 -5.00 8.56
CA GLN A 190 -23.64 -4.53 9.37
C GLN A 190 -23.18 -3.15 8.88
N SER A 191 -24.11 -2.19 8.97
CA SER A 191 -23.81 -0.76 9.08
C SER A 191 -24.51 -0.14 10.30
N LYS A 192 -24.68 -0.93 11.37
CA LYS A 192 -25.05 -0.44 12.71
C LYS A 192 -24.22 -1.08 13.82
N SER A 193 -22.92 -1.21 13.60
CA SER A 193 -22.05 -0.50 14.53
C SER A 193 -22.03 0.91 13.96
N GLU A 194 -22.72 1.84 14.63
CA GLU A 194 -22.26 3.23 14.54
C GLU A 194 -20.81 3.17 15.01
N SER A 195 -19.90 3.11 14.05
CA SER A 195 -18.67 3.87 14.16
C SER A 195 -19.13 5.25 14.63
N THR A 196 -18.91 5.52 15.91
CA THR A 196 -19.01 6.86 16.51
C THR A 196 -17.93 7.78 15.94
N ASP A 197 -17.24 7.36 14.87
CA ASP A 197 -16.21 8.15 14.23
C ASP A 197 -16.92 9.28 13.48
N PRO A 198 -16.53 10.54 13.71
CA PRO A 198 -17.08 11.67 12.99
C PRO A 198 -16.96 11.47 11.48
N ALA A 199 -17.83 12.12 10.70
CA ALA A 199 -17.71 12.11 9.25
C ALA A 199 -16.30 12.54 8.80
N LEU A 200 -15.75 11.86 7.79
CA LEU A 200 -14.48 12.30 7.20
C LEU A 200 -14.71 13.64 6.50
N ILE A 201 -13.80 14.59 6.70
CA ILE A 201 -13.74 15.78 5.86
C ILE A 201 -13.22 15.32 4.51
N SER A 202 -14.08 15.36 3.51
CA SER A 202 -13.77 15.09 2.11
C SER A 202 -14.25 16.24 1.24
N HIS A 203 -13.52 16.49 0.15
CA HIS A 203 -13.87 17.47 -0.87
C HIS A 203 -14.14 16.73 -2.18
N PRO A 204 -15.26 16.98 -2.87
CA PRO A 204 -15.50 16.40 -4.19
C PRO A 204 -14.33 16.71 -5.14
N PHE A 205 -13.84 15.68 -5.83
CA PHE A 205 -12.84 15.82 -6.90
C PHE A 205 -13.59 15.97 -8.23
N PRO A 206 -13.60 17.16 -8.85
CA PRO A 206 -14.52 17.42 -9.94
C PRO A 206 -13.85 17.12 -11.28
N PHE A 207 -14.03 15.91 -11.81
CA PHE A 207 -13.55 15.57 -13.16
C PHE A 207 -14.05 16.58 -14.20
N GLY A 208 -13.15 17.05 -15.06
CA GLY A 208 -13.45 18.02 -16.12
C GLY A 208 -13.43 19.50 -15.68
N SER A 209 -13.08 19.82 -14.42
CA SER A 209 -12.93 21.20 -13.95
C SER A 209 -11.66 21.39 -13.11
N LYS A 210 -11.31 22.63 -12.75
CA LYS A 210 -10.07 22.89 -11.98
C LYS A 210 -10.22 22.41 -10.52
N PRO A 211 -9.31 21.58 -9.98
CA PRO A 211 -9.33 21.12 -8.59
C PRO A 211 -8.84 22.20 -7.62
N VAL A 212 -9.55 23.33 -7.56
CA VAL A 212 -9.16 24.54 -6.79
C VAL A 212 -9.03 24.28 -5.29
N PHE A 213 -9.75 23.27 -4.76
CA PHE A 213 -9.69 22.85 -3.36
C PHE A 213 -8.28 22.37 -2.95
N LEU A 214 -7.40 22.01 -3.89
CA LEU A 214 -6.03 21.60 -3.58
C LEU A 214 -5.16 22.78 -3.10
N LYS A 215 -5.44 24.01 -3.57
CA LYS A 215 -4.58 25.18 -3.37
C LYS A 215 -4.15 25.41 -1.91
N PRO A 216 -5.06 25.38 -0.91
CA PRO A 216 -4.69 25.64 0.47
C PRO A 216 -3.66 24.63 1.03
N HIS A 217 -3.65 23.40 0.52
CA HIS A 217 -2.79 22.32 1.02
C HIS A 217 -1.41 22.29 0.34
N ILE A 218 -1.32 22.75 -0.93
CA ILE A 218 -0.13 22.53 -1.77
C ILE A 218 0.55 23.80 -2.30
N LYS A 219 -0.03 25.00 -2.12
CA LYS A 219 0.51 26.25 -2.72
C LYS A 219 1.96 26.56 -2.33
N ASP A 220 2.35 26.24 -1.10
CA ASP A 220 3.68 26.57 -0.55
C ASP A 220 4.66 25.40 -0.71
N LYS A 221 4.19 24.28 -1.28
CA LYS A 221 5.02 23.10 -1.52
C LYS A 221 5.82 23.30 -2.80
N ARG A 222 7.02 22.72 -2.83
CA ARG A 222 7.87 22.69 -4.02
C ARG A 222 7.69 21.39 -4.79
N ILE A 223 7.44 20.29 -4.09
CA ILE A 223 7.39 18.95 -4.66
C ILE A 223 6.03 18.32 -4.33
N ILE A 224 5.29 17.89 -5.35
CA ILE A 224 4.03 17.15 -5.18
C ILE A 224 4.21 15.76 -5.75
N LEU A 225 3.89 14.74 -4.95
CA LEU A 225 3.95 13.35 -5.37
C LEU A 225 2.54 12.84 -5.60
N LEU A 226 2.24 12.50 -6.84
CA LEU A 226 0.96 11.92 -7.26
C LEU A 226 1.14 10.41 -7.43
N GLY A 227 0.62 9.68 -6.46
CA GLY A 227 0.62 8.22 -6.41
C GLY A 227 -0.37 7.59 -7.39
N GLU A 228 -0.42 6.26 -7.37
CA GLU A 228 -1.48 5.43 -7.94
C GLU A 228 -1.41 4.04 -7.31
N SER A 229 -2.53 3.50 -6.84
CA SER A 229 -2.57 2.13 -6.31
C SER A 229 -2.51 1.07 -7.40
N SER A 230 -2.64 1.43 -8.68
CA SER A 230 -2.43 0.57 -9.85
C SER A 230 -2.04 1.43 -11.04
N HIS A 231 -1.19 0.92 -11.93
CA HIS A 231 -0.74 1.65 -13.12
C HIS A 231 -1.79 1.70 -14.25
N GLY A 232 -2.68 0.71 -14.32
CA GLY A 232 -3.62 0.53 -15.42
C GLY A 232 -5.03 0.99 -15.07
N VAL A 233 -5.22 2.27 -14.72
CA VAL A 233 -6.53 2.85 -14.37
C VAL A 233 -6.73 4.19 -15.09
N SER A 234 -7.79 4.31 -15.90
CA SER A 234 -8.09 5.49 -16.72
C SER A 234 -8.32 6.75 -15.88
N GLU A 235 -9.09 6.62 -14.81
CA GLU A 235 -9.51 7.73 -13.95
C GLU A 235 -8.35 8.26 -13.11
N PHE A 236 -7.36 7.41 -12.78
CA PHE A 236 -6.13 7.84 -12.13
C PHE A 236 -5.31 8.73 -13.05
N SER A 237 -5.10 8.28 -14.30
CA SER A 237 -4.43 9.10 -15.32
C SER A 237 -5.15 10.42 -15.52
N SER A 238 -6.47 10.39 -15.67
CA SER A 238 -7.31 11.58 -15.84
C SER A 238 -7.21 12.54 -14.65
N ALA A 239 -7.30 12.04 -13.41
CA ALA A 239 -7.19 12.86 -12.19
C ALA A 239 -5.79 13.48 -12.06
N LYS A 240 -4.73 12.73 -12.36
CA LYS A 240 -3.34 13.21 -12.31
C LYS A 240 -3.10 14.26 -13.39
N ILE A 241 -3.56 14.04 -14.63
CA ILE A 241 -3.45 15.01 -15.73
C ILE A 241 -4.18 16.31 -15.39
N GLN A 242 -5.40 16.22 -14.88
CA GLN A 242 -6.18 17.38 -14.44
C GLN A 242 -5.46 18.16 -13.33
N THR A 243 -4.90 17.44 -12.36
CA THR A 243 -4.09 18.03 -11.28
C THR A 243 -2.83 18.69 -11.82
N ILE A 244 -2.10 18.04 -12.73
CA ILE A 244 -0.89 18.57 -13.37
C ILE A 244 -1.17 19.87 -14.11
N LYS A 245 -2.23 19.91 -14.94
CA LYS A 245 -2.62 21.11 -15.69
C LYS A 245 -2.91 22.26 -14.75
N TYR A 246 -3.68 22.01 -13.68
CA TYR A 246 -3.96 23.02 -12.66
C TYR A 246 -2.71 23.51 -11.94
N LEU A 247 -1.83 22.60 -11.53
CA LEU A 247 -0.57 22.94 -10.87
C LEU A 247 0.33 23.78 -11.77
N HIS A 248 0.39 23.45 -13.06
CA HIS A 248 1.16 24.22 -14.04
C HIS A 248 0.57 25.61 -14.26
N GLU A 249 -0.72 25.69 -14.59
CA GLU A 249 -1.40 26.92 -14.98
C GLU A 249 -1.55 27.92 -13.82
N GLU A 250 -1.75 27.43 -12.59
CA GLU A 250 -2.16 28.29 -11.47
C GLU A 250 -1.12 28.39 -10.36
N LEU A 251 -0.20 27.42 -10.24
CA LEU A 251 0.69 27.30 -9.07
C LEU A 251 2.18 27.24 -9.43
N GLY A 252 2.52 27.39 -10.71
CA GLY A 252 3.91 27.53 -11.19
C GLY A 252 4.71 26.23 -11.19
N TYR A 253 4.05 25.08 -11.28
CA TYR A 253 4.73 23.79 -11.44
C TYR A 253 5.16 23.58 -12.88
N ASN A 254 6.46 23.36 -13.07
CA ASN A 254 7.11 23.49 -14.38
C ASN A 254 7.92 22.24 -14.76
N VAL A 255 7.84 21.18 -13.96
CA VAL A 255 8.51 19.90 -14.20
C VAL A 255 7.58 18.76 -13.82
N ILE A 256 7.38 17.82 -14.72
CA ILE A 256 6.69 16.55 -14.48
C ILE A 256 7.73 15.44 -14.56
N ALA A 257 8.03 14.83 -13.43
CA ALA A 257 8.99 13.76 -13.30
C ALA A 257 8.24 12.42 -13.14
N PHE A 258 8.49 11.46 -14.03
CA PHE A 258 7.83 10.17 -14.04
C PHE A 258 8.71 9.09 -13.43
N GLU A 259 8.07 8.07 -12.84
CA GLU A 259 8.65 6.74 -12.56
C GLU A 259 8.93 6.00 -13.88
N ALA A 260 9.80 6.61 -14.69
CA ALA A 260 10.17 6.20 -16.02
C ALA A 260 11.68 6.41 -16.20
N PRO A 261 12.30 5.72 -17.18
CA PRO A 261 13.74 5.76 -17.37
C PRO A 261 14.33 7.18 -17.48
N PHE A 262 15.40 7.44 -16.71
CA PHE A 262 16.03 8.76 -16.62
C PHE A 262 16.53 9.29 -17.98
N SER A 263 17.31 8.50 -18.72
CA SER A 263 17.95 8.93 -19.97
C SER A 263 16.95 9.17 -21.10
N GLU A 264 16.00 8.25 -21.29
CA GLU A 264 15.02 8.31 -22.36
C GLU A 264 14.08 9.50 -22.20
N CYS A 265 13.61 9.77 -20.99
CA CYS A 265 12.79 10.94 -20.73
C CYS A 265 13.58 12.25 -20.84
N SER A 266 14.90 12.24 -20.56
CA SER A 266 15.79 13.38 -20.82
C SER A 266 15.87 13.70 -22.33
N ASP A 267 16.05 12.69 -23.18
CA ASP A 267 16.03 12.86 -24.64
C ASP A 267 14.68 13.41 -25.13
N VAL A 268 13.59 12.91 -24.56
CA VAL A 268 12.23 13.34 -24.91
C VAL A 268 11.96 14.80 -24.53
N ASP A 269 12.41 15.27 -23.36
CA ASP A 269 12.26 16.68 -22.97
C ASP A 269 12.95 17.63 -23.95
N HIS A 270 14.13 17.24 -24.43
CA HIS A 270 14.88 18.02 -25.42
C HIS A 270 14.22 18.04 -26.80
N GLN A 271 13.47 16.99 -27.16
CA GLN A 271 12.82 16.82 -28.47
C GLN A 271 11.30 17.07 -28.42
N ILE A 272 10.80 17.61 -27.31
CA ILE A 272 9.36 17.65 -27.01
C ILE A 272 8.54 18.42 -28.06
N THR A 273 9.15 19.37 -28.76
CA THR A 273 8.52 20.16 -29.84
C THR A 273 8.75 19.61 -31.24
N GLU A 274 9.59 18.57 -31.39
CA GLU A 274 10.05 18.07 -32.69
C GLU A 274 9.25 16.87 -33.22
N LYS A 275 8.56 16.13 -32.34
CA LYS A 275 7.89 14.86 -32.66
C LYS A 275 6.41 14.87 -32.29
N ALA A 276 5.69 13.83 -32.75
CA ALA A 276 4.31 13.59 -32.33
C ALA A 276 4.25 13.17 -30.85
N ALA A 277 3.21 13.58 -30.12
CA ALA A 277 3.08 13.26 -28.70
C ALA A 277 3.06 11.76 -28.41
N ALA A 278 2.42 10.96 -29.28
CA ALA A 278 2.40 9.51 -29.14
C ALA A 278 3.81 8.89 -29.18
N ASP A 279 4.67 9.35 -30.09
CA ASP A 279 6.04 8.87 -30.20
C ASP A 279 6.90 9.31 -29.01
N LEU A 280 6.73 10.55 -28.56
CA LEU A 280 7.40 11.09 -27.37
C LEU A 280 7.02 10.32 -26.11
N MET A 281 5.72 10.09 -25.91
CA MET A 281 5.18 9.29 -24.81
C MET A 281 5.78 7.89 -24.82
N LYS A 282 5.75 7.19 -25.96
CA LYS A 282 6.28 5.82 -26.07
C LYS A 282 7.78 5.73 -25.86
N SER A 283 8.51 6.78 -26.24
CA SER A 283 9.96 6.83 -26.09
C SER A 283 10.37 6.97 -24.62
N CYS A 284 9.62 7.76 -23.83
CA CYS A 284 9.89 8.01 -22.41
C CYS A 284 9.21 6.99 -21.48
N LEU A 285 7.93 6.70 -21.65
CA LEU A 285 7.14 5.94 -20.69
C LEU A 285 7.16 4.42 -20.95
N PRO A 286 7.11 3.58 -19.88
CA PRO A 286 6.79 2.17 -19.98
C PRO A 286 5.45 1.87 -20.66
N GLN A 287 5.32 0.66 -21.21
CA GLN A 287 4.16 0.24 -22.00
C GLN A 287 2.82 0.34 -21.27
N ILE A 288 2.79 0.24 -19.94
CA ILE A 288 1.55 0.32 -19.16
C ILE A 288 0.90 1.72 -19.23
N TRP A 289 1.67 2.76 -19.54
CA TRP A 289 1.16 4.13 -19.70
C TRP A 289 1.03 4.58 -21.16
N HIS A 290 1.17 3.67 -22.14
CA HIS A 290 0.92 3.99 -23.55
C HIS A 290 -0.58 4.06 -23.85
N THR A 291 -1.20 5.17 -23.45
CA THR A 291 -2.64 5.34 -23.36
C THR A 291 -3.05 6.69 -23.96
N ASP A 292 -4.31 6.80 -24.40
CA ASP A 292 -4.81 8.03 -25.01
C ASP A 292 -4.75 9.23 -24.05
N GLU A 293 -4.95 9.00 -22.76
CA GLU A 293 -4.84 10.00 -21.70
C GLU A 293 -3.43 10.59 -21.65
N LEU A 294 -2.40 9.73 -21.67
CA LEU A 294 -1.02 10.19 -21.62
C LEU A 294 -0.56 10.80 -22.95
N ILE A 295 -1.10 10.38 -24.10
CA ILE A 295 -0.90 11.11 -25.36
C ILE A 295 -1.40 12.55 -25.21
N ALA A 296 -2.60 12.75 -24.63
CA ALA A 296 -3.15 14.08 -24.41
C ALA A 296 -2.31 14.93 -23.44
N LEU A 297 -1.66 14.31 -22.44
CA LEU A 297 -0.71 15.00 -21.57
C LEU A 297 0.55 15.45 -22.34
N PHE A 298 1.13 14.57 -23.16
CA PHE A 298 2.30 14.93 -23.96
C PHE A 298 1.97 16.00 -25.00
N GLU A 299 0.77 15.97 -25.59
CA GLU A 299 0.30 17.05 -26.45
C GLU A 299 0.18 18.40 -25.72
N TYR A 300 -0.33 18.36 -24.49
CA TYR A 300 -0.41 19.55 -23.64
C TYR A 300 0.99 20.14 -23.38
N VAL A 301 1.96 19.29 -22.99
CA VAL A 301 3.33 19.71 -22.72
C VAL A 301 4.00 20.26 -23.98
N ARG A 302 3.85 19.57 -25.11
CA ARG A 302 4.34 20.03 -26.41
C ARG A 302 3.79 21.41 -26.76
N LYS A 303 2.47 21.60 -26.66
CA LYS A 303 1.82 22.89 -26.94
C LYS A 303 2.35 23.98 -26.00
N ALA A 304 2.43 23.71 -24.70
CA ALA A 304 2.96 24.64 -23.71
C ALA A 304 4.38 25.10 -24.08
N ARG A 305 5.27 24.15 -24.40
CA ARG A 305 6.66 24.39 -24.82
C ARG A 305 6.75 25.18 -26.13
N SER A 306 5.93 24.87 -27.13
CA SER A 306 5.87 25.62 -28.39
C SER A 306 5.39 27.06 -28.21
N THR A 307 4.61 27.34 -27.16
CA THR A 307 4.14 28.70 -26.82
C THR A 307 5.04 29.44 -25.84
N GLY A 308 6.23 28.90 -25.53
CA GLY A 308 7.23 29.54 -24.66
C GLY A 308 7.08 29.24 -23.17
N SER A 309 6.12 28.41 -22.76
CA SER A 309 6.01 27.96 -21.37
C SER A 309 7.14 26.98 -21.01
N GLN A 310 7.64 27.06 -19.78
CA GLN A 310 8.63 26.14 -19.25
C GLN A 310 7.94 24.96 -18.55
N LEU A 311 7.42 24.00 -19.31
CA LEU A 311 6.91 22.73 -18.77
C LEU A 311 7.77 21.56 -19.24
N HIS A 312 8.57 21.03 -18.34
CA HIS A 312 9.55 19.98 -18.63
C HIS A 312 9.05 18.59 -18.29
N ILE A 313 9.53 17.60 -19.03
CA ILE A 313 9.43 16.17 -18.72
C ILE A 313 10.75 15.68 -18.14
N ALA A 314 10.67 14.78 -17.17
CA ALA A 314 11.83 14.05 -16.68
C ALA A 314 11.45 12.62 -16.32
N GLY A 315 12.43 11.72 -16.33
CA GLY A 315 12.34 10.40 -15.74
C GLY A 315 13.29 10.34 -14.55
N PHE A 316 12.96 9.57 -13.52
CA PHE A 316 13.87 9.31 -12.41
C PHE A 316 14.15 7.83 -12.16
N ASP A 317 13.54 6.92 -12.91
CA ASP A 317 13.83 5.49 -12.77
C ASP A 317 15.24 5.16 -13.30
N VAL A 318 15.90 4.21 -12.64
CA VAL A 318 17.23 3.71 -13.01
C VAL A 318 17.19 2.81 -14.23
N GLN A 319 16.00 2.38 -14.65
CA GLN A 319 15.81 1.35 -15.69
C GLN A 319 15.94 1.89 -17.13
N SER A 320 17.02 2.61 -17.43
CA SER A 320 17.35 3.05 -18.79
C SER A 320 17.94 1.93 -19.66
N ARG A 321 17.78 2.03 -20.97
CA ARG A 321 18.42 1.14 -21.96
C ARG A 321 19.88 1.53 -22.19
N GLY A 322 20.19 2.82 -22.09
CA GLY A 322 21.54 3.36 -22.19
C GLY A 322 21.60 4.83 -21.77
N LEU A 323 22.72 5.48 -22.08
CA LEU A 323 22.87 6.93 -22.02
C LEU A 323 22.08 7.59 -23.16
N SER A 324 21.61 8.79 -22.86
CA SER A 324 20.87 9.65 -23.78
C SER A 324 21.72 10.06 -24.98
N ILE A 325 21.06 10.49 -26.05
CA ILE A 325 21.72 11.06 -27.24
C ILE A 325 22.57 12.27 -26.83
N ARG A 326 22.08 13.07 -25.89
CA ARG A 326 22.80 14.24 -25.38
C ARG A 326 24.07 13.84 -24.61
N ALA A 327 23.98 12.88 -23.69
CA ALA A 327 25.13 12.36 -22.96
C ALA A 327 26.20 11.81 -23.91
N LYS A 328 25.80 11.07 -24.94
CA LYS A 328 26.70 10.57 -25.99
C LYS A 328 27.37 11.69 -26.79
N ARG A 329 26.64 12.76 -27.12
CA ARG A 329 27.21 13.96 -27.77
C ARG A 329 28.19 14.68 -26.86
N THR A 330 27.90 14.83 -25.58
CA THR A 330 28.80 15.45 -24.61
C THR A 330 30.09 14.65 -24.47
N LEU A 331 30.02 13.31 -24.41
CA LEU A 331 31.20 12.44 -24.44
C LEU A 331 32.03 12.65 -25.72
N ALA A 332 31.39 12.70 -26.89
CA ALA A 332 32.07 12.96 -28.16
C ALA A 332 32.80 14.32 -28.16
N GLN A 333 32.18 15.35 -27.58
CA GLN A 333 32.81 16.67 -27.45
C GLN A 333 34.03 16.63 -26.53
N ILE A 334 33.95 15.93 -25.39
CA ILE A 334 35.10 15.76 -24.48
C ILE A 334 36.25 15.03 -25.20
N ASP A 335 35.94 14.00 -25.98
CA ASP A 335 36.92 13.22 -26.75
C ASP A 335 37.64 14.10 -27.79
N LEU A 336 36.93 15.02 -28.45
CA LEU A 336 37.54 15.98 -29.38
C LEU A 336 38.55 16.92 -28.70
N PHE A 337 38.29 17.33 -27.46
CA PHE A 337 39.22 18.22 -26.72
C PHE A 337 40.48 17.50 -26.22
N ASN A 338 40.39 16.19 -25.95
CA ASN A 338 41.42 15.45 -25.25
C ASN A 338 42.04 14.32 -26.09
N ASN A 339 41.66 14.19 -27.37
CA ASN A 339 41.99 13.05 -28.22
C ASN A 339 41.69 11.71 -27.53
N GLY A 340 40.50 11.62 -26.95
CA GLY A 340 40.06 10.54 -26.06
C GLY A 340 39.21 9.46 -26.73
N SER A 341 38.75 8.50 -25.92
CA SER A 341 37.87 7.39 -26.33
C SER A 341 36.74 7.12 -25.34
N LEU A 342 36.32 8.15 -24.58
CA LEU A 342 35.28 8.04 -23.55
C LEU A 342 33.94 7.60 -24.13
N LEU A 343 33.54 8.09 -25.31
CA LEU A 343 32.30 7.66 -25.95
C LEU A 343 32.32 6.16 -26.27
N GLN A 344 33.40 5.67 -26.90
CA GLN A 344 33.56 4.25 -27.22
C GLN A 344 33.55 3.41 -25.95
N LYS A 345 34.24 3.87 -24.90
CA LYS A 345 34.24 3.21 -23.59
C LYS A 345 32.83 3.15 -23.01
N ALA A 346 32.10 4.26 -22.97
CA ALA A 346 30.73 4.30 -22.46
C ALA A 346 29.81 3.33 -23.22
N GLN A 347 29.88 3.30 -24.55
CA GLN A 347 29.12 2.38 -25.39
C GLN A 347 29.43 0.91 -25.09
N SER A 348 30.70 0.57 -24.83
CA SER A 348 31.07 -0.79 -24.45
C SER A 348 30.44 -1.20 -23.12
N LEU A 349 30.35 -0.28 -22.14
CA LEU A 349 29.74 -0.57 -20.84
C LEU A 349 28.21 -0.77 -20.93
N GLU A 350 27.54 -0.08 -21.86
CA GLU A 350 26.09 -0.25 -22.08
C GLU A 350 25.71 -1.68 -22.49
N THR A 351 26.64 -2.42 -23.11
CA THR A 351 26.45 -3.81 -23.53
C THR A 351 26.77 -4.84 -22.44
N GLY A 352 27.26 -4.40 -21.27
CA GLY A 352 27.61 -5.26 -20.16
C GLY A 352 26.39 -6.00 -19.61
N THR A 353 26.52 -7.30 -19.39
CA THR A 353 25.47 -8.12 -18.77
C THR A 353 25.67 -8.17 -17.26
N VAL A 354 24.56 -8.13 -16.52
CA VAL A 354 24.56 -8.26 -15.06
C VAL A 354 23.64 -9.43 -14.69
N GLY A 355 24.24 -10.56 -14.29
CA GLY A 355 23.53 -11.72 -13.76
C GLY A 355 23.89 -12.06 -12.32
N ALA A 356 25.06 -11.60 -11.84
CA ALA A 356 25.57 -11.86 -10.48
C ALA A 356 26.14 -10.59 -9.82
N ALA A 357 26.23 -10.60 -8.48
CA ALA A 357 26.72 -9.46 -7.70
C ALA A 357 28.16 -9.02 -8.06
N GLU A 358 29.06 -9.99 -8.32
CA GLU A 358 30.45 -9.70 -8.71
C GLU A 358 30.53 -8.97 -10.05
N GLN A 359 29.72 -9.40 -11.04
CA GLN A 359 29.62 -8.74 -12.35
C GLN A 359 29.10 -7.31 -12.20
N ALA A 360 28.09 -7.12 -11.35
CA ALA A 360 27.54 -5.79 -11.06
C ALA A 360 28.58 -4.87 -10.44
N PHE A 361 29.36 -5.36 -9.47
CA PHE A 361 30.42 -4.61 -8.82
C PHE A 361 31.54 -4.23 -9.80
N ALA A 362 31.99 -5.17 -10.63
CA ALA A 362 33.00 -4.90 -11.64
C ALA A 362 32.52 -3.87 -12.70
N LEU A 363 31.27 -3.99 -13.16
CA LEU A 363 30.69 -3.04 -14.12
C LEU A 363 30.47 -1.65 -13.50
N ALA A 364 29.97 -1.58 -12.27
CA ALA A 364 29.85 -0.34 -11.52
C ALA A 364 31.21 0.37 -11.37
N GLY A 365 32.27 -0.36 -11.00
CA GLY A 365 33.62 0.19 -10.89
C GLY A 365 34.16 0.75 -12.22
N GLN A 366 33.77 0.17 -13.36
CA GLN A 366 34.13 0.72 -14.68
C GLN A 366 33.41 2.04 -14.98
N TYR A 367 32.12 2.16 -14.63
CA TYR A 367 31.37 3.41 -14.72
C TYR A 367 31.90 4.48 -13.75
N GLU A 368 32.32 4.10 -12.55
CA GLU A 368 32.97 5.03 -11.61
C GLU A 368 34.30 5.56 -12.17
N ASN A 369 35.10 4.69 -12.77
CA ASN A 369 36.34 5.10 -13.44
C ASN A 369 36.07 6.03 -14.63
N LEU A 370 34.99 5.78 -15.39
CA LEU A 370 34.55 6.69 -16.45
C LEU A 370 34.17 8.06 -15.88
N THR A 371 33.41 8.09 -14.78
CA THR A 371 32.99 9.34 -14.10
C THR A 371 34.20 10.14 -13.61
N LYS A 372 35.19 9.47 -13.00
CA LYS A 372 36.45 10.10 -12.57
C LYS A 372 37.23 10.69 -13.74
N ALA A 373 37.33 9.96 -14.85
CA ALA A 373 38.01 10.45 -16.06
C ALA A 373 37.31 11.70 -16.62
N ILE A 374 35.99 11.69 -16.72
CA ILE A 374 35.20 12.86 -17.16
C ILE A 374 35.47 14.05 -16.24
N ALA A 375 35.43 13.87 -14.92
CA ALA A 375 35.66 14.95 -13.97
C ALA A 375 37.06 15.58 -14.10
N ILE A 376 38.10 14.75 -14.29
CA ILE A 376 39.47 15.24 -14.49
C ILE A 376 39.58 16.04 -15.79
N LEU A 377 39.07 15.49 -16.88
CA LEU A 377 39.20 16.10 -18.22
C LEU A 377 38.38 17.37 -18.35
N THR A 378 37.27 17.50 -17.61
CA THR A 378 36.36 18.66 -17.71
C THR A 378 36.59 19.73 -16.64
N LYS A 379 37.51 19.52 -15.68
CA LYS A 379 37.73 20.38 -14.50
C LYS A 379 37.88 21.87 -14.84
N ASN A 380 38.51 22.19 -15.97
CA ASN A 380 38.76 23.57 -16.42
C ASN A 380 38.23 23.84 -17.84
N LEU A 381 37.38 22.97 -18.39
CA LEU A 381 36.92 23.08 -19.77
C LEU A 381 35.55 23.74 -19.89
N GLY A 382 35.40 24.62 -20.88
CA GLY A 382 34.10 24.98 -21.44
C GLY A 382 33.31 26.06 -20.70
N SER A 383 32.19 26.43 -21.31
CA SER A 383 31.25 27.42 -20.78
C SER A 383 30.39 26.83 -19.65
N LEU A 384 29.69 27.69 -18.90
CA LEU A 384 28.69 27.25 -17.93
C LEU A 384 27.68 26.26 -18.53
N ALA A 385 27.24 26.50 -19.77
CA ALA A 385 26.32 25.60 -20.47
C ALA A 385 26.92 24.21 -20.74
N PHE A 386 28.22 24.13 -21.02
CA PHE A 386 28.91 22.85 -21.17
C PHE A 386 29.08 22.14 -19.83
N GLN A 387 29.38 22.88 -18.76
CA GLN A 387 29.47 22.32 -17.41
C GLN A 387 28.15 21.70 -16.94
N GLU A 388 27.01 22.34 -17.25
CA GLU A 388 25.69 21.74 -16.98
C GLU A 388 25.46 20.45 -17.78
N GLN A 389 25.91 20.38 -19.04
CA GLN A 389 25.85 19.13 -19.82
C GLN A 389 26.71 18.02 -19.21
N VAL A 390 27.89 18.36 -18.68
CA VAL A 390 28.77 17.40 -18.01
C VAL A 390 28.11 16.87 -16.73
N LYS A 391 27.45 17.73 -15.94
CA LYS A 391 26.69 17.30 -14.75
C LYS A 391 25.55 16.35 -15.11
N GLU A 392 24.79 16.66 -16.16
CA GLU A 392 23.73 15.77 -16.67
C GLU A 392 24.29 14.40 -17.08
N LEU A 393 25.40 14.38 -17.82
CA LEU A 393 26.10 13.15 -18.20
C LEU A 393 26.55 12.34 -16.97
N GLN A 394 27.10 12.99 -15.94
CA GLN A 394 27.52 12.33 -14.70
C GLN A 394 26.33 11.76 -13.92
N ALA A 395 25.19 12.45 -13.91
CA ALA A 395 23.95 11.95 -13.33
C ALA A 395 23.43 10.71 -14.09
N GLU A 396 23.46 10.72 -15.42
CA GLU A 396 23.10 9.54 -16.22
C GLU A 396 24.01 8.35 -15.94
N ILE A 397 25.34 8.56 -15.87
CA ILE A 397 26.29 7.48 -15.51
C ILE A 397 26.02 6.97 -14.08
N SER A 398 25.69 7.85 -13.14
CA SER A 398 25.31 7.47 -11.78
C SER A 398 24.02 6.64 -11.75
N SER A 399 23.05 6.98 -12.59
CA SER A 399 21.82 6.20 -12.80
C SER A 399 22.16 4.80 -13.36
N ARG A 400 23.11 4.70 -14.30
CA ARG A 400 23.61 3.40 -14.81
C ARG A 400 24.26 2.56 -13.72
N ILE A 401 25.04 3.15 -12.82
CA ILE A 401 25.62 2.45 -11.66
C ILE A 401 24.50 1.93 -10.74
N ALA A 402 23.49 2.75 -10.43
CA ALA A 402 22.36 2.30 -9.62
C ALA A 402 21.59 1.15 -10.28
N GLN A 403 21.45 1.18 -11.60
CA GLN A 403 20.83 0.12 -12.38
C GLN A 403 21.58 -1.21 -12.29
N THR A 404 22.92 -1.21 -12.36
CA THR A 404 23.71 -2.45 -12.25
C THR A 404 23.49 -3.11 -10.89
N TYR A 405 23.51 -2.32 -9.81
CA TYR A 405 23.22 -2.85 -8.48
C TYR A 405 21.78 -3.36 -8.37
N PHE A 406 20.80 -2.60 -8.86
CA PHE A 406 19.39 -3.03 -8.89
C PHE A 406 19.21 -4.38 -9.61
N GLN A 407 19.82 -4.56 -10.77
CA GLN A 407 19.74 -5.79 -11.57
C GLN A 407 20.41 -6.99 -10.90
N SER A 408 21.41 -6.74 -10.04
CA SER A 408 22.13 -7.80 -9.31
C SER A 408 21.34 -8.41 -8.15
N LYS A 409 20.28 -7.72 -7.69
CA LYS A 409 19.52 -8.15 -6.51
C LYS A 409 18.44 -9.18 -6.87
N PRO A 410 18.14 -10.13 -5.96
CA PRO A 410 17.10 -11.11 -6.18
C PRO A 410 15.73 -10.47 -6.44
N SER A 411 14.96 -11.04 -7.37
CA SER A 411 13.57 -10.64 -7.62
C SER A 411 12.71 -10.70 -6.35
N ALA A 412 11.81 -9.72 -6.21
CA ALA A 412 10.90 -9.58 -5.06
C ALA A 412 11.57 -9.48 -3.66
N SER A 413 12.87 -9.18 -3.59
CA SER A 413 13.55 -8.92 -2.32
C SER A 413 13.41 -7.47 -1.85
N LYS A 414 13.41 -7.26 -0.52
CA LYS A 414 13.49 -5.94 0.11
C LYS A 414 14.69 -5.14 -0.40
N GLU A 415 15.87 -5.76 -0.43
CA GLU A 415 17.09 -5.12 -0.92
C GLU A 415 16.96 -4.62 -2.36
N ARG A 416 16.30 -5.39 -3.24
CA ARG A 416 16.08 -4.96 -4.63
C ARG A 416 15.19 -3.71 -4.69
N PHE A 417 14.14 -3.68 -3.88
CA PHE A 417 13.23 -2.54 -3.79
C PHE A 417 13.98 -1.29 -3.28
N GLU A 418 14.68 -1.39 -2.15
CA GLU A 418 15.45 -0.27 -1.57
C GLU A 418 16.57 0.20 -2.51
N THR A 419 17.25 -0.71 -3.20
CA THR A 419 18.29 -0.35 -4.16
C THR A 419 17.71 0.45 -5.34
N ARG A 420 16.57 0.02 -5.89
CA ARG A 420 15.87 0.77 -6.94
C ARG A 420 15.43 2.14 -6.45
N ASP A 421 14.71 2.19 -5.33
CA ASP A 421 14.15 3.43 -4.79
C ASP A 421 15.22 4.42 -4.35
N LYS A 422 16.36 3.93 -3.82
CA LYS A 422 17.52 4.78 -3.54
C LYS A 422 18.12 5.37 -4.83
N GLY A 423 18.24 4.56 -5.88
CA GLY A 423 18.65 5.03 -7.20
C GLY A 423 17.69 6.07 -7.79
N MET A 424 16.39 5.81 -7.70
CA MET A 424 15.34 6.75 -8.10
C MET A 424 15.43 8.07 -7.34
N PHE A 425 15.67 7.99 -6.03
CA PHE A 425 15.86 9.17 -5.20
C PHE A 425 17.12 9.96 -5.58
N ASN A 426 18.24 9.29 -5.85
CA ASN A 426 19.47 9.96 -6.26
C ASN A 426 19.26 10.71 -7.59
N ASN A 427 18.60 10.08 -8.55
CA ASN A 427 18.22 10.68 -9.82
C ASN A 427 17.29 11.89 -9.60
N PHE A 428 16.23 11.72 -8.81
CA PHE A 428 15.30 12.81 -8.48
C PHE A 428 16.00 13.95 -7.74
N SER A 429 16.93 13.64 -6.83
CA SER A 429 17.68 14.66 -6.09
C SER A 429 18.57 15.49 -7.00
N PHE A 430 19.21 14.89 -8.00
CA PHE A 430 19.91 15.65 -9.04
C PHE A 430 18.96 16.58 -9.79
N LEU A 431 17.79 16.07 -10.20
CA LEU A 431 16.77 16.89 -10.87
C LEU A 431 16.32 18.05 -9.98
N ALA A 432 16.06 17.81 -8.71
CA ALA A 432 15.53 18.79 -7.79
C ALA A 432 16.58 19.78 -7.27
N ASP A 433 17.83 19.41 -7.07
CA ASP A 433 18.80 20.30 -6.41
C ASP A 433 19.72 21.00 -7.39
N GLU A 434 19.93 20.41 -8.57
CA GLU A 434 20.84 20.91 -9.59
C GLU A 434 20.06 21.39 -10.83
N LYS A 435 19.49 20.46 -11.59
CA LYS A 435 18.92 20.76 -12.93
C LYS A 435 17.71 21.71 -12.86
N TYR A 436 16.83 21.50 -11.89
CA TYR A 436 15.57 22.24 -11.71
C TYR A 436 15.47 22.90 -10.33
N LYS A 437 16.61 23.35 -9.79
CA LYS A 437 16.75 23.93 -8.44
C LYS A 437 15.69 24.98 -8.09
N ASN A 438 15.28 25.79 -9.06
CA ASN A 438 14.35 26.91 -8.85
C ASN A 438 12.92 26.59 -9.32
N ASN A 439 12.64 25.37 -9.77
CA ASN A 439 11.32 24.97 -10.24
C ASN A 439 10.57 24.19 -9.16
N LYS A 440 9.24 24.23 -9.26
CA LYS A 440 8.35 23.31 -8.58
C LYS A 440 8.12 22.07 -9.44
N ILE A 441 8.11 20.90 -8.81
CA ILE A 441 8.17 19.60 -9.47
C ILE A 441 6.98 18.73 -9.06
N ILE A 442 6.41 18.03 -10.03
CA ILE A 442 5.35 17.04 -9.85
C ILE A 442 5.95 15.67 -10.12
N ILE A 443 5.82 14.73 -9.19
CA ILE A 443 6.20 13.33 -9.34
C ILE A 443 4.97 12.51 -9.72
N TRP A 444 5.11 11.65 -10.73
CA TRP A 444 4.14 10.62 -11.10
C TRP A 444 4.73 9.24 -10.83
N ALA A 445 4.17 8.49 -9.88
CA ALA A 445 4.67 7.15 -9.53
C ALA A 445 3.59 6.31 -8.84
N HIS A 446 3.87 5.03 -8.65
CA HIS A 446 3.06 4.14 -7.82
C HIS A 446 3.01 4.58 -6.34
N ASN A 447 1.90 4.27 -5.65
CA ASN A 447 1.75 4.52 -4.21
C ASN A 447 2.89 3.90 -3.39
N ALA A 448 3.32 2.69 -3.76
CA ALA A 448 4.43 1.98 -3.09
C ALA A 448 5.75 2.76 -3.11
N HIS A 449 6.00 3.54 -4.16
CA HIS A 449 7.23 4.34 -4.28
C HIS A 449 7.10 5.68 -3.57
N ILE A 450 5.94 6.32 -3.62
CA ILE A 450 5.79 7.68 -3.05
C ILE A 450 5.47 7.72 -1.56
N ALA A 451 5.04 6.60 -0.97
CA ALA A 451 4.68 6.56 0.44
C ALA A 451 5.89 6.85 1.34
N LYS A 452 5.73 7.63 2.40
CA LYS A 452 6.75 7.90 3.44
C LYS A 452 7.14 6.63 4.21
N SER A 453 6.21 5.68 4.29
CA SER A 453 6.36 4.36 4.89
C SER A 453 5.46 3.39 4.14
N TRP A 454 5.99 2.23 3.72
CA TRP A 454 5.24 1.25 2.96
C TRP A 454 5.39 -0.17 3.56
N PRO A 455 4.29 -0.92 3.72
CA PRO A 455 4.32 -2.24 4.34
C PRO A 455 4.75 -3.32 3.33
N LEU A 456 6.05 -3.54 3.20
CA LEU A 456 6.59 -4.83 2.76
C LEU A 456 7.19 -5.55 3.98
N PRO A 457 7.51 -6.86 3.91
CA PRO A 457 8.25 -7.52 4.98
C PRO A 457 9.46 -6.67 5.37
N GLU A 458 9.51 -6.24 6.64
CA GLU A 458 10.51 -5.33 7.21
C GLU A 458 10.56 -3.87 6.71
N SER A 459 9.47 -3.33 6.12
CA SER A 459 9.27 -1.91 5.77
C SER A 459 10.48 -1.23 5.07
N PRO A 460 10.62 -1.34 3.73
CA PRO A 460 11.74 -0.77 3.01
C PRO A 460 11.72 0.75 3.00
N LYS A 461 12.90 1.34 2.83
CA LYS A 461 13.04 2.75 2.46
C LYS A 461 12.62 2.95 1.01
N THR A 462 11.49 3.61 0.83
CA THR A 462 10.92 4.00 -0.47
C THR A 462 11.54 5.31 -0.99
N LEU A 463 11.24 5.67 -2.24
CA LEU A 463 11.52 7.01 -2.79
C LEU A 463 10.88 8.10 -1.91
N GLY A 464 9.63 7.91 -1.51
CA GLY A 464 8.86 8.81 -0.65
C GLY A 464 9.48 9.01 0.72
N HIS A 465 10.03 7.95 1.32
CA HIS A 465 10.80 8.02 2.57
C HIS A 465 12.00 8.96 2.43
N HIS A 466 12.83 8.76 1.41
CA HIS A 466 14.00 9.60 1.18
C HIS A 466 13.64 11.05 0.82
N ILE A 467 12.57 11.27 0.06
CA ILE A 467 12.07 12.61 -0.26
C ILE A 467 11.58 13.30 1.02
N HIS A 468 10.82 12.61 1.87
CA HIS A 468 10.35 13.17 3.13
C HIS A 468 11.52 13.49 4.08
N GLU A 469 12.50 12.60 4.18
CA GLU A 469 13.71 12.80 4.99
C GLU A 469 14.51 14.04 4.55
N LYS A 470 14.65 14.28 3.24
CA LYS A 470 15.46 15.39 2.71
C LYS A 470 14.69 16.71 2.57
N TYR A 471 13.46 16.66 2.05
CA TYR A 471 12.70 17.87 1.68
C TYR A 471 11.63 18.24 2.71
N GLY A 472 11.26 17.32 3.61
CA GLY A 472 10.34 17.55 4.71
C GLY A 472 9.03 18.18 4.26
N GLU A 473 8.67 19.30 4.88
CA GLU A 473 7.44 20.03 4.60
C GLU A 473 7.37 20.66 3.20
N ASN A 474 8.46 20.68 2.42
CA ASN A 474 8.42 21.14 1.03
C ASN A 474 7.84 20.10 0.06
N ALA A 475 7.67 18.85 0.52
CA ALA A 475 7.05 17.77 -0.23
C ALA A 475 5.63 17.49 0.30
N TYR A 476 4.74 17.01 -0.58
CA TYR A 476 3.39 16.61 -0.22
C TYR A 476 2.95 15.39 -1.04
N MET A 477 2.58 14.30 -0.37
CA MET A 477 2.30 12.99 -0.95
C MET A 477 0.80 12.71 -1.02
N ILE A 478 0.27 12.55 -2.24
CA ILE A 478 -1.13 12.25 -2.51
C ILE A 478 -1.24 10.84 -3.06
N GLY A 479 -1.79 9.92 -2.27
CA GLY A 479 -2.07 8.55 -2.70
C GLY A 479 -3.37 8.47 -3.51
N LEU A 480 -3.37 7.82 -4.66
CA LEU A 480 -4.61 7.58 -5.42
C LEU A 480 -5.14 6.18 -5.14
N MET A 481 -6.43 6.07 -4.89
CA MET A 481 -7.09 4.85 -4.42
C MET A 481 -8.44 4.65 -5.12
N MET A 482 -8.87 3.40 -5.24
CA MET A 482 -10.06 3.03 -6.02
C MET A 482 -11.06 2.21 -5.23
N GLY A 483 -12.34 2.31 -5.57
CA GLY A 483 -13.40 1.47 -5.00
C GLY A 483 -13.62 0.17 -5.76
N SER A 484 -14.10 0.27 -6.99
CA SER A 484 -14.56 -0.88 -7.78
C SER A 484 -14.51 -0.61 -9.28
N GLY A 485 -14.56 -1.67 -10.09
CA GLY A 485 -14.56 -1.55 -11.55
C GLY A 485 -13.50 -2.44 -12.17
N GLU A 486 -12.70 -1.91 -13.08
CA GLU A 486 -11.65 -2.67 -13.78
C GLU A 486 -10.33 -1.91 -13.81
N ALA A 487 -9.24 -2.65 -13.82
CA ALA A 487 -7.88 -2.12 -13.98
C ALA A 487 -7.06 -3.09 -14.84
N ALA A 488 -5.84 -2.69 -15.20
CA ALA A 488 -4.94 -3.51 -15.99
C ALA A 488 -3.58 -3.72 -15.31
N LEU A 489 -3.07 -4.94 -15.40
CA LEU A 489 -1.73 -5.31 -14.94
C LEU A 489 -0.65 -4.74 -15.87
N ASN A 490 0.62 -4.80 -15.47
CA ASN A 490 1.75 -4.32 -16.29
C ASN A 490 1.83 -4.93 -17.70
N ASN A 491 1.32 -6.15 -17.89
CA ASN A 491 1.21 -6.80 -19.20
C ASN A 491 -0.10 -6.43 -19.95
N ARG A 492 -0.82 -5.41 -19.48
CA ARG A 492 -2.12 -4.92 -19.96
C ARG A 492 -3.29 -5.91 -19.83
N ALA A 493 -3.11 -7.01 -19.09
CA ALA A 493 -4.21 -7.91 -18.80
C ALA A 493 -5.21 -7.23 -17.85
N ILE A 494 -6.47 -7.15 -18.28
CA ILE A 494 -7.55 -6.55 -17.51
C ILE A 494 -7.96 -7.48 -16.37
N TYR A 495 -8.24 -6.91 -15.19
CA TYR A 495 -8.76 -7.59 -14.04
C TYR A 495 -9.81 -6.74 -13.32
N SER A 496 -10.77 -7.41 -12.68
CA SER A 496 -11.83 -6.74 -11.95
C SER A 496 -11.39 -6.32 -10.55
N ILE A 497 -11.90 -5.17 -10.11
CA ILE A 497 -11.77 -4.61 -8.77
C ILE A 497 -13.09 -4.79 -8.04
N VAL A 498 -13.07 -5.64 -7.02
CA VAL A 498 -14.24 -5.90 -6.18
C VAL A 498 -14.46 -4.73 -5.23
N PRO A 499 -15.71 -4.28 -5.00
CA PRO A 499 -16.00 -3.25 -4.00
C PRO A 499 -15.32 -3.52 -2.65
N PRO A 500 -14.84 -2.48 -1.95
CA PRO A 500 -14.12 -2.65 -0.71
C PRO A 500 -15.11 -2.96 0.42
N ALA A 501 -14.73 -3.86 1.30
CA ALA A 501 -15.43 -4.05 2.57
C ALA A 501 -15.30 -2.79 3.45
N THR A 502 -16.27 -2.55 4.32
CA THR A 502 -16.36 -1.33 5.15
C THR A 502 -15.21 -1.14 6.14
N TYR A 503 -14.48 -2.21 6.49
CA TYR A 503 -13.31 -2.16 7.36
C TYR A 503 -12.02 -1.76 6.63
N LEU A 504 -12.00 -1.82 5.30
CA LEU A 504 -10.86 -1.37 4.49
C LEU A 504 -10.82 0.16 4.43
N LEU A 505 -9.62 0.73 4.26
CA LEU A 505 -9.45 2.17 4.09
C LEU A 505 -10.33 2.72 2.95
N GLU A 506 -10.38 2.01 1.83
CA GLU A 506 -11.23 2.33 0.67
C GLU A 506 -12.72 2.29 1.02
N GLY A 507 -13.16 1.34 1.86
CA GLY A 507 -14.56 1.24 2.30
C GLY A 507 -14.96 2.40 3.21
N ILE A 508 -14.06 2.82 4.10
CA ILE A 508 -14.24 3.99 4.96
C ILE A 508 -14.34 5.26 4.10
N MET A 509 -13.45 5.42 3.11
CA MET A 509 -13.48 6.56 2.19
C MET A 509 -14.74 6.57 1.34
N LYS A 510 -15.17 5.41 0.83
CA LYS A 510 -16.43 5.25 0.05
C LYS A 510 -17.64 5.78 0.80
N LYS A 511 -17.77 5.51 2.10
CA LYS A 511 -18.91 5.99 2.92
C LYS A 511 -19.01 7.53 2.93
N ASN A 512 -17.87 8.21 2.80
CA ASN A 512 -17.76 9.66 2.85
C ASN A 512 -17.45 10.27 1.47
N CYS A 513 -17.63 9.51 0.39
CA CYS A 513 -17.32 9.92 -0.95
C CYS A 513 -18.31 9.36 -1.98
N ASN A 514 -19.05 10.25 -2.65
CA ASN A 514 -20.09 9.83 -3.61
C ASN A 514 -19.53 9.27 -4.93
N SER A 515 -18.43 9.83 -5.46
CA SER A 515 -17.87 9.42 -6.75
C SER A 515 -16.35 9.54 -6.77
N ALA A 516 -15.81 10.76 -6.67
CA ALA A 516 -14.39 10.99 -6.49
C ALA A 516 -14.18 12.13 -5.50
N CYS A 517 -13.21 11.96 -4.60
CA CYS A 517 -12.98 12.89 -3.50
C CYS A 517 -11.51 13.02 -3.16
N PHE A 518 -11.13 14.21 -2.75
CA PHE A 518 -9.88 14.50 -2.07
C PHE A 518 -10.09 14.50 -0.56
N ILE A 519 -9.17 13.87 0.15
CA ILE A 519 -9.21 13.69 1.60
C ILE A 519 -7.83 14.08 2.13
N ASP A 520 -7.73 15.25 2.75
CA ASP A 520 -6.50 15.69 3.43
C ASP A 520 -6.42 15.07 4.83
N ILE A 521 -5.34 14.34 5.10
CA ILE A 521 -5.17 13.64 6.39
C ILE A 521 -4.96 14.66 7.52
N LEU A 522 -4.24 15.75 7.25
CA LEU A 522 -3.90 16.75 8.27
C LEU A 522 -5.13 17.57 8.70
N SER A 523 -6.05 17.85 7.78
CA SER A 523 -7.33 18.53 8.08
C SER A 523 -8.29 17.66 8.90
N ASN A 524 -8.14 16.34 8.87
CA ASN A 524 -8.90 15.42 9.72
C ASN A 524 -8.21 15.27 11.09
N THR A 525 -8.52 16.20 12.01
CA THR A 525 -8.03 16.21 13.40
C THR A 525 -8.67 15.11 14.26
N GLN A 526 -8.24 14.98 15.53
CA GLN A 526 -8.87 14.05 16.50
C GLN A 526 -10.36 14.36 16.78
N GLU A 527 -10.81 15.59 16.50
CA GLU A 527 -12.22 15.98 16.58
C GLU A 527 -13.03 15.48 15.37
N HIS A 528 -12.34 15.00 14.33
CA HIS A 528 -12.90 14.30 13.17
C HIS A 528 -12.42 12.84 13.18
N ALA A 529 -12.71 12.04 12.15
CA ALA A 529 -12.21 10.67 12.00
C ALA A 529 -10.67 10.55 11.82
N GLY A 530 -9.89 11.50 12.35
CA GLY A 530 -8.42 11.53 12.28
C GLY A 530 -7.70 10.43 13.05
N HIS A 531 -8.34 9.79 14.04
CA HIS A 531 -7.80 8.59 14.69
C HIS A 531 -7.74 7.40 13.72
N LEU A 532 -8.63 7.33 12.72
CA LEU A 532 -8.58 6.31 11.68
C LEU A 532 -7.26 6.37 10.92
N PHE A 533 -6.80 7.58 10.56
CA PHE A 533 -5.54 7.72 9.82
C PHE A 533 -4.29 7.44 10.66
N ARG A 534 -4.39 7.38 11.99
CA ARG A 534 -3.25 7.17 12.91
C ARG A 534 -3.09 5.74 13.39
N ARG A 535 -4.07 4.87 13.15
CA ARG A 535 -3.98 3.43 13.43
C ARG A 535 -3.59 2.64 12.18
N GLU A 536 -3.20 1.39 12.39
CA GLU A 536 -3.06 0.45 11.29
C GLU A 536 -4.43 0.13 10.68
N ILE A 537 -4.52 0.19 9.36
CA ILE A 537 -5.72 -0.10 8.58
C ILE A 537 -5.30 -0.93 7.38
N ILE A 538 -6.15 -1.91 7.03
CA ILE A 538 -5.99 -2.71 5.83
C ILE A 538 -6.45 -1.88 4.62
N THR A 539 -5.64 -1.86 3.58
CA THR A 539 -5.89 -1.21 2.30
C THR A 539 -5.44 -2.12 1.17
N ARG A 540 -5.82 -1.81 -0.08
CA ARG A 540 -5.52 -2.64 -1.23
C ARG A 540 -4.48 -2.02 -2.14
N ASP A 541 -3.31 -2.65 -2.18
CA ASP A 541 -2.36 -2.47 -3.25
C ASP A 541 -2.90 -3.11 -4.54
N TRP A 542 -2.67 -2.51 -5.70
CA TRP A 542 -3.27 -2.92 -6.98
C TRP A 542 -4.81 -2.99 -6.97
N GLY A 543 -5.47 -2.39 -5.97
CA GLY A 543 -6.92 -2.52 -5.75
C GLY A 543 -7.38 -3.94 -5.40
N ARG A 544 -6.46 -4.88 -5.11
CA ARG A 544 -6.81 -6.28 -4.81
C ARG A 544 -5.93 -6.98 -3.75
N ASN A 545 -4.71 -6.50 -3.51
CA ASN A 545 -3.77 -7.13 -2.58
C ASN A 545 -3.86 -6.41 -1.24
N ASP A 546 -4.44 -7.07 -0.24
CA ASP A 546 -4.54 -6.50 1.10
C ASP A 546 -3.15 -6.30 1.71
N ILE A 547 -2.88 -5.07 2.13
CA ILE A 547 -1.70 -4.64 2.88
C ILE A 547 -2.15 -3.83 4.10
N THR A 548 -1.37 -3.86 5.17
CA THR A 548 -1.66 -3.11 6.39
C THR A 548 -0.71 -1.93 6.52
N LEU A 549 -1.22 -0.70 6.56
CA LEU A 549 -0.40 0.50 6.77
C LEU A 549 -1.02 1.45 7.78
N THR A 550 -0.25 2.42 8.26
CA THR A 550 -0.77 3.58 9.01
C THR A 550 -0.89 4.78 8.04
N PRO A 551 -2.09 5.21 7.64
CA PRO A 551 -2.26 6.21 6.58
C PRO A 551 -1.47 7.51 6.80
N ALA A 552 -1.49 8.06 8.01
CA ALA A 552 -0.78 9.30 8.36
C ALA A 552 0.75 9.15 8.36
N LYS A 553 1.27 7.93 8.53
CA LYS A 553 2.71 7.64 8.37
C LYS A 553 3.10 7.41 6.92
N SER A 554 2.15 7.14 6.02
CA SER A 554 2.42 6.80 4.63
C SER A 554 2.18 7.96 3.67
N PHE A 555 1.11 8.74 3.85
CA PHE A 555 0.69 9.80 2.92
C PHE A 555 0.34 11.09 3.67
N ASP A 556 0.11 12.18 2.93
CA ASP A 556 -0.44 13.43 3.46
C ASP A 556 -1.90 13.62 3.06
N ALA A 557 -2.30 13.07 1.91
CA ALA A 557 -3.68 13.06 1.45
C ALA A 557 -3.97 11.86 0.54
N PHE A 558 -5.25 11.65 0.28
CA PHE A 558 -5.74 10.69 -0.70
C PHE A 558 -6.64 11.36 -1.74
N ILE A 559 -6.60 10.85 -2.96
CA ILE A 559 -7.67 10.99 -3.93
C ILE A 559 -8.32 9.61 -4.08
N TYR A 560 -9.57 9.49 -3.65
CA TYR A 560 -10.36 8.27 -3.77
C TYR A 560 -11.32 8.39 -4.95
N ILE A 561 -11.41 7.34 -5.78
CA ILE A 561 -12.32 7.25 -6.93
C ILE A 561 -13.12 5.95 -6.83
N ASP A 562 -14.45 6.03 -6.69
CA ASP A 562 -15.31 4.88 -6.40
C ASP A 562 -15.44 3.90 -7.57
N LYS A 563 -15.52 4.43 -8.80
CA LYS A 563 -15.70 3.65 -10.03
C LYS A 563 -14.55 3.91 -10.98
N VAL A 564 -13.86 2.84 -11.37
CA VAL A 564 -12.70 2.89 -12.25
C VAL A 564 -12.82 1.95 -13.45
N SER A 565 -12.10 2.26 -14.51
CA SER A 565 -12.05 1.49 -15.75
C SER A 565 -10.60 1.30 -16.22
N SER A 566 -10.40 0.25 -17.02
CA SER A 566 -9.11 0.04 -17.67
C SER A 566 -8.86 1.12 -18.74
N PRO A 567 -7.61 1.60 -18.91
CA PRO A 567 -7.28 2.60 -19.91
C PRO A 567 -7.48 2.11 -21.34
N MET A 568 -7.75 3.05 -22.24
CA MET A 568 -7.64 2.80 -23.68
C MET A 568 -6.17 2.84 -24.09
N TYR A 569 -5.62 1.67 -24.44
CA TYR A 569 -4.24 1.56 -24.91
C TYR A 569 -4.11 1.97 -26.38
N SER A 570 -3.09 2.79 -26.66
CA SER A 570 -2.77 3.19 -28.03
C SER A 570 -2.35 1.97 -28.86
N ASN A 571 -3.10 1.70 -29.94
CA ASN A 571 -2.83 0.61 -30.90
C ASN A 571 -1.85 0.99 -32.01
N SER A 572 -1.63 2.27 -32.24
CA SER A 572 -0.62 2.80 -33.16
C SER A 572 0.69 2.88 -32.45
#